data_AF-A0AB33CR35-F1
#
_entry.id   AF-A0AB33CR35-F1
#
_cell.length_a   1.000
_cell.length_b   1.000
_cell.length_c   1.000
_cell.angle_alpha   90.00
_cell.angle_beta   90.00
_cell.angle_gamma   90.00
#
_symmetry.space_group_name_H-M   'P 1'
#
loop_
_entity.id
_entity.type
_entity.pdbx_description
1 polymer ?
#
loop_
_entity_poly.entity_id
_entity_poly.type
_entity_poly.pdbx_seq_one_letter_code
_entity_poly.pdbx_strand_id
1 'polypeptide(L)'
;MSDPSAPDHLQRSLSNRHLQLIAIGGAIGTGLFMGSGKTISLAGPSILFVYLIIGAMLFFVMRAMGELLLSNLEYKSFIDFSTDLLGPWAGFFCGWTYWFCWIITAIADVIAIAAYAQFWFPGLAPWIPAILCVLLLLGLNLVTVKLFGEMEFWFALIKIIAIAALIVTGAGLVVWGFRSPSGNMASLSNLWNDGGMFPMGIGGFFAGFQIAVFAFVGIELVGTTAAETADPRRNLPKAINSIPVRILIFYVLALIAIMAVTPWRQVVPDKSPFVELFVLAGVPAAASLINFVVLTSATSSANSGIFSTSRMLYGLAEEQHAPKGFAKLSRAAVPARGLLFSCLCLLLGAMLVYLIPNLVTAFTLVTTLSAVLFMFVWSLILCAYIAYRRKRPEQHAASAFKMPGGVLMCYVCLAFFAFVIVLLTLQDDTRQALLASPVWFLLLAIGYAVKRRGNRQR
;
A
#
# COMPACT_ATOMS: atom_id res chain seq x y z
N MET A 1 18.94 22.72 24.71
CA MET A 1 19.50 21.76 25.68
C MET A 1 18.94 20.38 25.36
N SER A 2 19.78 19.50 24.82
CA SER A 2 19.51 18.07 24.63
C SER A 2 19.63 17.37 25.99
N ASP A 3 18.64 16.55 26.35
CA ASP A 3 18.67 15.69 27.54
C ASP A 3 19.74 14.60 27.32
N PRO A 4 20.78 14.49 28.18
CA PRO A 4 21.90 13.56 28.00
C PRO A 4 21.52 12.07 28.07
N SER A 5 20.24 11.74 28.29
CA SER A 5 19.71 10.37 28.32
C SER A 5 19.02 9.92 27.02
N ALA A 6 18.84 10.78 26.02
CA ALA A 6 18.19 10.43 24.76
C ALA A 6 19.23 9.90 23.74
N PRO A 7 19.00 8.75 23.10
CA PRO A 7 19.91 8.21 22.08
C PRO A 7 19.98 9.13 20.85
N ASP A 8 21.18 9.26 20.26
CA ASP A 8 21.42 10.11 19.08
C ASP A 8 20.93 9.49 17.76
N HIS A 9 20.67 8.18 17.73
CA HIS A 9 20.24 7.45 16.53
C HIS A 9 19.14 6.43 16.82
N LEU A 10 18.33 6.11 15.79
CA LEU A 10 17.31 5.06 15.86
C LEU A 10 17.93 3.69 16.18
N GLN A 11 17.35 2.95 17.12
CA GLN A 11 17.82 1.61 17.48
C GLN A 11 17.39 0.55 16.46
N ARG A 12 18.36 -0.21 15.93
CA ARG A 12 18.13 -1.37 15.06
C ARG A 12 17.64 -2.57 15.87
N SER A 13 16.34 -2.65 16.13
CA SER A 13 15.74 -3.68 17.01
C SER A 13 14.81 -4.67 16.30
N LEU A 14 14.59 -4.53 14.98
CA LEU A 14 13.79 -5.45 14.19
C LEU A 14 14.63 -6.63 13.70
N SER A 15 14.09 -7.84 13.86
CA SER A 15 14.72 -9.07 13.39
C SER A 15 14.44 -9.29 11.89
N ASN A 16 15.27 -10.10 11.21
CA ASN A 16 15.07 -10.42 9.79
C ASN A 16 13.67 -11.00 9.48
N ARG A 17 13.07 -11.75 10.42
CA ARG A 17 11.71 -12.27 10.27
C ARG A 17 10.65 -11.16 10.30
N HIS A 18 10.80 -10.15 11.18
CA HIS A 18 9.87 -9.01 11.26
C HIS A 18 9.93 -8.22 9.96
N LEU A 19 11.14 -8.00 9.45
CA LEU A 19 11.39 -7.22 8.26
C LEU A 19 10.78 -7.87 6.99
N GLN A 20 10.89 -9.20 6.86
CA GLN A 20 10.24 -9.95 5.78
C GLN A 20 8.71 -9.91 5.87
N LEU A 21 8.16 -10.04 7.08
CA LEU A 21 6.71 -10.06 7.28
C LEU A 21 6.08 -8.67 7.21
N ILE A 22 6.78 -7.60 7.57
CA ILE A 22 6.38 -6.23 7.28
C ILE A 22 6.31 -6.02 5.76
N ALA A 23 7.31 -6.51 5.01
CA ALA A 23 7.30 -6.42 3.55
C ALA A 23 6.24 -7.30 2.88
N ILE A 24 5.75 -8.37 3.53
CA ILE A 24 4.64 -9.21 3.04
C ILE A 24 3.29 -8.60 3.46
N GLY A 25 3.13 -8.33 4.74
CA GLY A 25 1.91 -7.82 5.36
C GLY A 25 1.56 -6.39 4.95
N GLY A 26 2.55 -5.55 4.65
CA GLY A 26 2.36 -4.22 4.11
C GLY A 26 1.90 -4.21 2.65
N ALA A 27 2.21 -5.26 1.87
CA ALA A 27 1.69 -5.41 0.52
C ALA A 27 0.24 -5.95 0.52
N ILE A 28 -0.14 -6.76 1.52
CA ILE A 28 -1.50 -7.30 1.66
C ILE A 28 -2.33 -6.36 2.54
N GLY A 29 -2.97 -5.38 1.89
CA GLY A 29 -3.76 -4.34 2.55
C GLY A 29 -5.28 -4.50 2.41
N THR A 30 -6.00 -3.50 2.91
CA THR A 30 -7.46 -3.37 2.82
C THR A 30 -7.99 -3.36 1.39
N GLY A 31 -7.18 -2.88 0.44
CA GLY A 31 -7.53 -2.84 -0.98
C GLY A 31 -7.97 -4.19 -1.55
N LEU A 32 -7.35 -5.29 -1.14
CA LEU A 32 -7.74 -6.63 -1.60
C LEU A 32 -9.09 -7.07 -1.01
N PHE A 33 -9.26 -6.94 0.31
CA PHE A 33 -10.43 -7.49 0.99
C PHE A 33 -11.70 -6.66 0.80
N MET A 34 -11.56 -5.33 0.78
CA MET A 34 -12.68 -4.39 0.64
C MET A 34 -12.88 -3.94 -0.81
N GLY A 35 -11.80 -3.77 -1.58
CA GLY A 35 -11.87 -3.33 -2.97
C GLY A 35 -12.25 -4.43 -3.97
N SER A 36 -12.08 -5.72 -3.61
CA SER A 36 -12.32 -6.84 -4.54
C SER A 36 -13.76 -6.89 -5.05
N GLY A 37 -14.78 -6.74 -4.18
CA GLY A 37 -16.19 -6.76 -4.58
C GLY A 37 -16.49 -5.71 -5.66
N LYS A 38 -16.11 -4.45 -5.40
CA LYS A 38 -16.26 -3.36 -6.37
C LYS A 38 -15.47 -3.62 -7.66
N THR A 39 -14.20 -4.04 -7.57
CA THR A 39 -13.38 -4.31 -8.77
C THR A 39 -13.92 -5.44 -9.64
N ILE A 40 -14.41 -6.53 -9.04
CA ILE A 40 -15.04 -7.64 -9.76
C ILE A 40 -16.33 -7.16 -10.42
N SER A 41 -17.15 -6.36 -9.73
CA SER A 41 -18.40 -5.86 -10.32
C SER A 41 -18.18 -4.94 -11.54
N LEU A 42 -17.06 -4.21 -11.57
CA LEU A 42 -16.72 -3.29 -12.66
C LEU A 42 -16.03 -3.98 -13.84
N ALA A 43 -15.08 -4.87 -13.55
CA ALA A 43 -14.22 -5.47 -14.57
C ALA A 43 -14.61 -6.91 -14.92
N GLY A 44 -15.42 -7.57 -14.10
CA GLY A 44 -15.66 -9.00 -14.19
C GLY A 44 -14.36 -9.80 -14.08
N PRO A 45 -14.25 -10.95 -14.76
CA PRO A 45 -13.07 -11.81 -14.77
C PRO A 45 -11.80 -11.14 -15.32
N SER A 46 -11.95 -10.06 -16.11
CA SER A 46 -10.82 -9.32 -16.67
C SER A 46 -9.94 -8.67 -15.59
N ILE A 47 -10.46 -8.54 -14.36
CA ILE A 47 -9.72 -8.08 -13.19
C ILE A 47 -8.44 -8.90 -12.94
N LEU A 48 -8.44 -10.20 -13.29
CA LEU A 48 -7.24 -11.04 -13.16
C LEU A 48 -6.08 -10.49 -13.99
N PHE A 49 -6.35 -10.07 -15.23
CA PHE A 49 -5.34 -9.47 -16.09
C PHE A 49 -4.91 -8.09 -15.60
N VAL A 50 -5.83 -7.30 -15.04
CA VAL A 50 -5.51 -6.01 -14.42
C VAL A 50 -4.48 -6.19 -13.29
N TYR A 51 -4.71 -7.11 -12.36
CA TYR A 51 -3.77 -7.40 -11.27
C TYR A 51 -2.43 -7.94 -11.79
N LEU A 52 -2.44 -8.81 -12.81
CA LEU A 52 -1.20 -9.31 -13.43
C LEU A 52 -0.39 -8.19 -14.09
N ILE A 53 -1.05 -7.28 -14.81
CA ILE A 53 -0.39 -6.15 -15.49
C ILE A 53 0.18 -5.17 -14.47
N ILE A 54 -0.61 -4.72 -13.50
CA ILE A 54 -0.14 -3.81 -12.45
C ILE A 54 1.03 -4.46 -11.70
N GLY A 55 0.86 -5.72 -11.31
CA GLY A 55 1.87 -6.48 -10.60
C GLY A 55 3.19 -6.62 -11.37
N ALA A 56 3.11 -6.88 -12.67
CA ALA A 56 4.29 -6.94 -13.54
C ALA A 56 4.99 -5.57 -13.63
N MET A 57 4.23 -4.48 -13.82
CA MET A 57 4.79 -3.13 -13.90
C MET A 57 5.47 -2.72 -12.58
N LEU A 58 4.83 -2.98 -11.44
CA LEU A 58 5.39 -2.68 -10.13
C LEU A 58 6.58 -3.57 -9.78
N PHE A 59 6.61 -4.82 -10.23
CA PHE A 59 7.81 -5.66 -10.13
C PHE A 59 9.01 -4.98 -10.79
N PHE A 60 8.86 -4.39 -11.97
CA PHE A 60 9.95 -3.66 -12.62
C PHE A 60 10.37 -2.40 -11.85
N VAL A 61 9.43 -1.65 -11.27
CA VAL A 61 9.76 -0.53 -10.36
C VAL A 61 10.60 -1.02 -9.17
N MET A 62 10.19 -2.13 -8.56
CA MET A 62 10.92 -2.71 -7.42
C MET A 62 12.30 -3.24 -7.83
N ARG A 63 12.43 -3.80 -9.04
CA ARG A 63 13.74 -4.18 -9.61
C ARG A 63 14.66 -2.97 -9.80
N ALA A 64 14.15 -1.87 -10.33
CA ALA A 64 14.91 -0.62 -10.48
C ALA A 64 15.36 -0.08 -9.11
N MET A 65 14.44 -0.04 -8.14
CA MET A 65 14.72 0.38 -6.77
C MET A 65 15.78 -0.49 -6.10
N GLY A 66 15.65 -1.82 -6.22
CA GLY A 66 16.60 -2.77 -5.63
C GLY A 66 18.00 -2.63 -6.22
N GLU A 67 18.11 -2.40 -7.53
CA GLU A 67 19.40 -2.13 -8.17
C GLU A 67 20.04 -0.84 -7.63
N LEU A 68 19.26 0.24 -7.51
CA LEU A 68 19.73 1.52 -6.96
C LEU A 68 20.22 1.38 -5.51
N LEU A 69 19.44 0.73 -4.66
CA LEU A 69 19.80 0.51 -3.25
C LEU A 69 21.05 -0.37 -3.09
N LEU A 70 21.26 -1.33 -3.99
CA LEU A 70 22.47 -2.17 -3.97
C LEU A 70 23.68 -1.51 -4.62
N SER A 71 23.48 -0.45 -5.41
CA SER A 71 24.57 0.31 -6.03
C SER A 71 25.37 1.12 -5.01
N ASN A 72 24.71 1.57 -3.93
CA ASN A 72 25.34 2.25 -2.81
C ASN A 72 24.58 1.92 -1.52
N LEU A 73 25.22 1.14 -0.63
CA LEU A 73 24.62 0.70 0.64
C LEU A 73 24.49 1.83 1.67
N GLU A 74 25.04 3.01 1.40
CA GLU A 74 24.78 4.21 2.19
C GLU A 74 23.36 4.76 1.97
N TYR A 75 22.70 4.40 0.87
CA TYR A 75 21.29 4.74 0.66
C TYR A 75 20.42 3.96 1.64
N LYS A 76 19.77 4.69 2.55
CA LYS A 76 18.84 4.14 3.54
C LYS A 76 17.40 4.12 3.02
N SER A 77 17.10 4.92 2.00
CA SER A 77 15.77 4.93 1.39
C SER A 77 15.81 5.36 -0.07
N PHE A 78 14.68 5.23 -0.75
CA PHE A 78 14.53 5.78 -2.09
C PHE A 78 14.48 7.32 -2.13
N ILE A 79 14.30 7.97 -0.98
CA ILE A 79 14.44 9.43 -0.87
C ILE A 79 15.91 9.79 -1.10
N ASP A 80 16.84 9.07 -0.46
CA ASP A 80 18.28 9.34 -0.49
C ASP A 80 18.84 9.26 -1.90
N PHE A 81 18.55 8.16 -2.63
CA PHE A 81 19.01 8.05 -4.01
C PHE A 81 18.31 9.04 -4.93
N SER A 82 17.07 9.45 -4.62
CA SER A 82 16.37 10.47 -5.41
C SER A 82 17.01 11.84 -5.19
N THR A 83 17.38 12.18 -3.95
CA THR A 83 18.15 13.37 -3.59
C THR A 83 19.49 13.42 -4.31
N ASP A 84 20.24 12.31 -4.31
CA ASP A 84 21.57 12.24 -4.91
C ASP A 84 21.52 12.26 -6.45
N LEU A 85 20.65 11.45 -7.06
CA LEU A 85 20.63 11.27 -8.51
C LEU A 85 19.82 12.32 -9.25
N LEU A 86 18.74 12.85 -8.67
CA LEU A 86 17.85 13.85 -9.29
C LEU A 86 17.99 15.25 -8.68
N GLY A 87 18.54 15.35 -7.47
CA GLY A 87 18.84 16.60 -6.77
C GLY A 87 17.95 16.84 -5.53
N PRO A 88 18.26 17.86 -4.71
CA PRO A 88 17.57 18.12 -3.44
C PRO A 88 16.06 18.38 -3.54
N TRP A 89 15.60 18.85 -4.69
CA TRP A 89 14.17 19.03 -4.93
C TRP A 89 13.44 17.68 -4.98
N ALA A 90 14.05 16.66 -5.59
CA ALA A 90 13.45 15.34 -5.73
C ALA A 90 13.36 14.65 -4.36
N GLY A 91 14.38 14.78 -3.52
CA GLY A 91 14.33 14.35 -2.12
C GLY A 91 13.18 14.97 -1.34
N PHE A 92 13.04 16.30 -1.42
CA PHE A 92 11.96 17.02 -0.75
C PHE A 92 10.58 16.56 -1.22
N PHE A 93 10.35 16.52 -2.54
CA PHE A 93 9.06 16.11 -3.11
C PHE A 93 8.75 14.64 -2.84
N CYS A 94 9.75 13.76 -2.98
CA CYS A 94 9.60 12.33 -2.74
C CYS A 94 9.25 12.07 -1.27
N GLY A 95 10.01 12.62 -0.33
CA GLY A 95 9.81 12.36 1.09
C GLY A 95 8.50 12.92 1.63
N TRP A 96 8.15 14.18 1.32
CA TRP A 96 6.87 14.73 1.77
C TRP A 96 5.68 14.06 1.07
N THR A 97 5.78 13.76 -0.22
CA THR A 97 4.69 13.05 -0.92
C THR A 97 4.51 11.66 -0.36
N TYR A 98 5.58 10.90 -0.13
CA TYR A 98 5.49 9.57 0.46
C TYR A 98 4.95 9.62 1.90
N TRP A 99 5.27 10.67 2.68
CA TRP A 99 4.68 10.88 4.01
C TRP A 99 3.17 11.08 3.89
N PHE A 100 2.75 11.96 2.99
CA PHE A 100 1.34 12.24 2.76
C PHE A 100 0.58 11.03 2.21
N CYS A 101 1.20 10.23 1.34
CA CYS A 101 0.66 8.96 0.85
C CYS A 101 0.25 8.03 2.00
N TRP A 102 1.11 7.89 3.00
CA TRP A 102 0.83 7.04 4.17
C TRP A 102 -0.23 7.62 5.09
N ILE A 103 -0.33 8.95 5.21
CA ILE A 103 -1.43 9.60 5.93
C ILE A 103 -2.77 9.29 5.25
N ILE A 104 -2.86 9.49 3.93
CA ILE A 104 -4.07 9.24 3.15
C ILE A 104 -4.45 7.75 3.17
N THR A 105 -3.47 6.85 3.04
CA THR A 105 -3.71 5.40 3.12
C THR A 105 -4.24 4.99 4.49
N ALA A 106 -3.63 5.49 5.58
CA ALA A 106 -4.07 5.17 6.91
C ALA A 106 -5.45 5.80 7.24
N ILE A 107 -5.85 6.91 6.59
CA ILE A 107 -7.24 7.40 6.62
C ILE A 107 -8.18 6.37 5.96
N ALA A 108 -7.84 5.83 4.79
CA ALA A 108 -8.63 4.78 4.14
C ALA A 108 -8.77 3.53 5.02
N ASP A 109 -7.70 3.11 5.68
CA ASP A 109 -7.72 1.97 6.60
C ASP A 109 -8.59 2.24 7.82
N VAL A 110 -8.55 3.44 8.38
CA VAL A 110 -9.40 3.82 9.52
C VAL A 110 -10.89 3.86 9.14
N ILE A 111 -11.21 4.30 7.92
CA ILE A 111 -12.58 4.22 7.38
C ILE A 111 -13.02 2.76 7.26
N ALA A 112 -12.15 1.88 6.75
CA ALA A 112 -12.44 0.45 6.69
C ALA A 112 -12.67 -0.11 8.11
N ILE A 113 -11.80 0.20 9.08
CA ILE A 113 -11.96 -0.25 10.47
C ILE A 113 -13.31 0.18 11.04
N ALA A 114 -13.71 1.42 10.81
CA ALA A 114 -15.00 1.92 11.26
C ALA A 114 -16.17 1.20 10.60
N ALA A 115 -16.13 0.99 9.27
CA ALA A 115 -17.17 0.28 8.54
C ALA A 115 -17.32 -1.18 9.00
N TYR A 116 -16.20 -1.89 9.17
CA TYR A 116 -16.20 -3.29 9.59
C TYR A 116 -16.56 -3.46 11.07
N ALA A 117 -16.28 -2.48 11.93
CA ALA A 117 -16.69 -2.49 13.34
C ALA A 117 -18.22 -2.47 13.51
N GLN A 118 -18.95 -1.88 12.57
CA GLN A 118 -20.42 -1.86 12.58
C GLN A 118 -21.05 -3.26 12.48
N PHE A 119 -20.31 -4.26 12.01
CA PHE A 119 -20.79 -5.64 12.00
C PHE A 119 -21.13 -6.15 13.41
N TRP A 120 -20.27 -5.86 14.40
CA TRP A 120 -20.52 -6.23 15.80
C TRP A 120 -21.27 -5.13 16.57
N PHE A 121 -21.05 -3.87 16.21
CA PHE A 121 -21.60 -2.71 16.91
C PHE A 121 -22.35 -1.77 15.95
N PRO A 122 -23.52 -2.17 15.41
CA PRO A 122 -24.21 -1.41 14.36
C PRO A 122 -24.72 -0.04 14.82
N GLY A 123 -25.00 0.12 16.12
CA GLY A 123 -25.40 1.40 16.70
C GLY A 123 -24.22 2.31 17.07
N LEU A 124 -22.98 1.85 16.90
CA LEU A 124 -21.79 2.63 17.25
C LEU A 124 -21.49 3.64 16.15
N ALA A 125 -21.34 4.91 16.53
CA ALA A 125 -20.99 5.94 15.58
C ALA A 125 -19.59 5.67 14.97
N PRO A 126 -19.42 5.67 13.63
CA PRO A 126 -18.16 5.29 12.96
C PRO A 126 -16.90 6.03 13.43
N TRP A 127 -17.04 7.28 13.89
CA TRP A 127 -15.92 8.06 14.38
C TRP A 127 -15.31 7.49 15.68
N ILE A 128 -16.09 6.73 16.47
CA ILE A 128 -15.62 6.13 17.73
C ILE A 128 -14.54 5.05 17.47
N PRO A 129 -14.81 3.97 16.70
CA PRO A 129 -13.79 2.97 16.40
C PRO A 129 -12.60 3.57 15.65
N ALA A 130 -12.82 4.62 14.85
CA ALA A 130 -11.76 5.35 14.19
C ALA A 130 -10.79 6.02 15.18
N ILE A 131 -11.28 6.86 16.11
CA ILE A 131 -10.45 7.50 17.14
C ILE A 131 -9.76 6.45 18.00
N LEU A 132 -10.50 5.45 18.47
CA LEU A 132 -9.96 4.40 19.34
C LEU A 132 -8.82 3.64 18.68
N CYS A 133 -8.96 3.28 17.40
CA CYS A 133 -7.90 2.63 16.64
C CYS A 133 -6.64 3.51 16.58
N VAL A 134 -6.79 4.80 16.28
CA VAL A 134 -5.63 5.69 16.15
C VAL A 134 -4.93 5.91 17.50
N LEU A 135 -5.69 6.06 18.58
CA LEU A 135 -5.12 6.19 19.93
C LEU A 135 -4.41 4.91 20.36
N LEU A 136 -4.98 3.75 20.04
CA LEU A 136 -4.34 2.45 20.28
C LEU A 136 -3.01 2.36 19.51
N LEU A 137 -3.01 2.65 18.21
CA LEU A 137 -1.80 2.59 17.38
C LEU A 137 -0.75 3.62 17.83
N LEU A 138 -1.16 4.83 18.19
CA LEU A 138 -0.29 5.86 18.74
C LEU A 138 0.37 5.36 20.03
N GLY A 139 -0.42 4.80 20.97
CA GLY A 139 0.08 4.24 22.21
C GLY A 139 1.09 3.12 21.97
N LEU A 140 0.77 2.17 21.09
CA LEU A 140 1.66 1.06 20.74
C LEU A 140 2.98 1.54 20.14
N ASN A 141 2.93 2.53 19.25
CA ASN A 141 4.13 3.08 18.60
C ASN A 141 4.99 3.94 19.53
N LEU A 142 4.43 4.48 20.62
CA LEU A 142 5.19 5.23 21.63
C LEU A 142 5.92 4.32 22.63
N VAL A 143 5.45 3.08 22.83
CA VAL A 143 5.98 2.16 23.85
C VAL A 143 7.30 1.52 23.40
N THR A 144 7.30 0.69 22.35
CA THR A 144 8.54 0.11 21.80
C THR A 144 8.42 -0.28 20.33
N VAL A 145 9.52 -0.16 19.59
CA VAL A 145 9.65 -0.64 18.19
C VAL A 145 9.55 -2.17 18.08
N LYS A 146 9.89 -2.90 19.16
CA LYS A 146 9.79 -4.37 19.19
C LYS A 146 8.33 -4.83 19.21
N LEU A 147 7.47 -4.15 19.98
CA LEU A 147 6.05 -4.48 20.05
C LEU A 147 5.38 -4.28 18.68
N PHE A 148 5.76 -3.24 17.94
CA PHE A 148 5.35 -3.06 16.54
C PHE A 148 5.68 -4.29 15.67
N GLY A 149 6.93 -4.75 15.70
CA GLY A 149 7.38 -5.86 14.86
C GLY A 149 6.69 -7.19 15.18
N GLU A 150 6.43 -7.47 16.46
CA GLU A 150 5.69 -8.67 16.88
C GLU A 150 4.20 -8.60 16.51
N MET A 151 3.56 -7.41 16.63
CA MET A 151 2.17 -7.23 16.18
C MET A 151 2.03 -7.44 14.68
N GLU A 152 2.93 -6.86 13.88
CA GLU A 152 2.94 -7.05 12.43
C GLU A 152 3.18 -8.52 12.04
N PHE A 153 4.01 -9.24 12.79
CA PHE A 153 4.17 -10.69 12.60
C PHE A 153 2.82 -11.42 12.69
N TRP A 154 2.08 -11.19 13.77
CA TRP A 154 0.78 -11.84 13.98
C TRP A 154 -0.26 -11.38 12.97
N PHE A 155 -0.34 -10.08 12.67
CA PHE A 155 -1.27 -9.56 11.68
C PHE A 155 -0.99 -10.08 10.26
N ALA A 156 0.27 -10.15 9.84
CA ALA A 156 0.64 -10.73 8.56
C ALA A 156 0.28 -12.23 8.50
N LEU A 157 0.50 -12.97 9.58
CA LEU A 157 0.17 -14.39 9.67
C LEU A 157 -1.33 -14.65 9.51
N ILE A 158 -2.18 -13.87 10.20
CA ILE A 158 -3.64 -13.96 10.09
C ILE A 158 -4.09 -13.77 8.63
N LYS A 159 -3.56 -12.76 7.94
CA LYS A 159 -3.87 -12.49 6.53
C LYS A 159 -3.49 -13.65 5.61
N ILE A 160 -2.27 -14.17 5.76
CA ILE A 160 -1.76 -15.27 4.91
C ILE A 160 -2.61 -16.53 5.11
N ILE A 161 -2.91 -16.88 6.36
CA ILE A 161 -3.75 -18.04 6.68
C ILE A 161 -5.15 -17.87 6.09
N ALA A 162 -5.76 -16.69 6.22
CA ALA A 162 -7.10 -16.44 5.70
C ALA A 162 -7.16 -16.58 4.16
N ILE A 163 -6.17 -16.04 3.44
CA ILE A 163 -6.12 -16.16 1.97
C ILE A 163 -5.86 -17.61 1.56
N ALA A 164 -4.94 -18.32 2.23
CA ALA A 164 -4.68 -19.73 1.94
C ALA A 164 -5.93 -20.59 2.19
N ALA A 165 -6.63 -20.37 3.31
CA ALA A 165 -7.89 -21.04 3.64
C ALA A 165 -8.96 -20.77 2.58
N LEU A 166 -9.04 -19.54 2.07
CA LEU A 166 -9.99 -19.18 1.01
C LEU A 166 -9.70 -19.95 -0.27
N ILE A 167 -8.44 -19.99 -0.70
CA ILE A 167 -8.03 -20.69 -1.93
C ILE A 167 -8.33 -22.19 -1.81
N VAL A 168 -7.98 -22.80 -0.68
CA VAL A 168 -8.24 -24.23 -0.43
C VAL A 168 -9.74 -24.52 -0.38
N THR A 169 -10.52 -23.66 0.30
CA THR A 169 -11.98 -23.82 0.38
C THR A 169 -12.62 -23.68 -0.99
N GLY A 170 -12.27 -22.64 -1.75
CA GLY A 170 -12.82 -22.43 -3.09
C GLY A 170 -12.47 -23.58 -4.05
N ALA A 171 -11.23 -24.05 -4.01
CA ALA A 171 -10.83 -25.23 -4.78
C ALA A 171 -11.61 -26.49 -4.36
N GLY A 172 -11.79 -26.71 -3.06
CA GLY A 172 -12.61 -27.82 -2.54
C GLY A 172 -14.06 -27.77 -3.01
N LEU A 173 -14.71 -26.59 -2.92
CA LEU A 173 -16.09 -26.41 -3.40
C LEU A 173 -16.23 -26.70 -4.90
N VAL A 174 -15.25 -26.31 -5.71
CA VAL A 174 -15.22 -26.63 -7.15
C VAL A 174 -15.05 -28.13 -7.38
N VAL A 175 -14.10 -28.78 -6.69
CA VAL A 175 -13.84 -30.23 -6.84
C VAL A 175 -15.04 -31.07 -6.41
N TRP A 176 -15.75 -30.68 -5.36
CA TRP A 176 -16.95 -31.36 -4.89
C TRP A 176 -18.23 -31.02 -5.69
N GLY A 177 -18.14 -30.12 -6.68
CA GLY A 177 -19.28 -29.72 -7.48
C GLY A 177 -20.38 -29.04 -6.65
N PHE A 178 -19.98 -28.26 -5.64
CA PHE A 178 -20.91 -27.55 -4.75
C PHE A 178 -21.91 -26.71 -5.56
N ARG A 179 -23.18 -26.71 -5.15
CA ARG A 179 -24.20 -25.82 -5.69
C ARG A 179 -24.59 -24.79 -4.65
N SER A 180 -24.47 -23.52 -5.01
CA SER A 180 -24.89 -22.41 -4.17
C SER A 180 -26.41 -22.48 -3.93
N PRO A 181 -26.90 -21.88 -2.83
CA PRO A 181 -28.34 -21.71 -2.62
C PRO A 181 -29.04 -20.94 -3.76
N SER A 182 -28.29 -20.12 -4.52
CA SER A 182 -28.76 -19.43 -5.72
C SER A 182 -28.82 -20.30 -6.98
N GLY A 183 -28.48 -21.60 -6.88
CA GLY A 183 -28.58 -22.58 -7.96
C GLY A 183 -27.35 -22.67 -8.87
N ASN A 184 -26.30 -21.89 -8.63
CA ASN A 184 -25.08 -21.95 -9.45
C ASN A 184 -24.14 -23.04 -8.96
N MET A 185 -23.56 -23.78 -9.89
CA MET A 185 -22.51 -24.75 -9.58
C MET A 185 -21.15 -24.05 -9.48
N ALA A 186 -20.41 -24.34 -8.42
CA ALA A 186 -19.01 -23.93 -8.29
C ALA A 186 -18.20 -24.64 -9.38
N SER A 187 -17.61 -23.85 -10.28
CA SER A 187 -16.86 -24.33 -11.43
C SER A 187 -15.90 -23.25 -11.90
N LEU A 188 -14.70 -23.64 -12.35
CA LEU A 188 -13.78 -22.71 -13.04
C LEU A 188 -14.42 -22.06 -14.26
N SER A 189 -15.41 -22.71 -14.87
CA SER A 189 -16.11 -22.17 -16.03
C SER A 189 -16.92 -20.91 -15.71
N ASN A 190 -17.22 -20.63 -14.43
CA ASN A 190 -17.84 -19.36 -14.00
C ASN A 190 -16.97 -18.13 -14.32
N LEU A 191 -15.68 -18.32 -14.60
CA LEU A 191 -14.79 -17.24 -15.04
C LEU A 191 -15.05 -16.80 -16.49
N TRP A 192 -15.65 -17.62 -17.35
CA TRP A 192 -15.81 -17.27 -18.77
C TRP A 192 -17.17 -17.61 -19.38
N ASN A 193 -18.02 -18.36 -18.69
CA ASN A 193 -19.32 -18.78 -19.23
C ASN A 193 -20.34 -17.64 -19.33
N ASP A 194 -20.14 -16.53 -18.61
CA ASP A 194 -21.04 -15.37 -18.57
C ASP A 194 -20.48 -14.21 -19.41
N GLY A 195 -20.22 -14.45 -20.70
CA GLY A 195 -19.73 -13.41 -21.63
C GLY A 195 -18.21 -13.36 -21.83
N GLY A 196 -17.50 -14.47 -21.56
CA GLY A 196 -16.05 -14.58 -21.71
C GLY A 196 -15.27 -13.90 -20.58
N MET A 197 -13.98 -13.67 -20.80
CA MET A 197 -13.11 -13.03 -19.81
C MET A 197 -13.25 -11.51 -19.74
N PHE A 198 -13.88 -10.89 -20.75
CA PHE A 198 -14.08 -9.43 -20.86
C PHE A 198 -15.57 -9.08 -21.03
N PRO A 199 -16.45 -9.51 -20.12
CA PRO A 199 -17.90 -9.35 -20.28
C PRO A 199 -18.34 -7.89 -20.18
N MET A 200 -17.56 -7.06 -19.45
CA MET A 200 -17.76 -5.61 -19.34
C MET A 200 -17.02 -4.81 -20.42
N GLY A 201 -16.50 -5.51 -21.45
CA GLY A 201 -15.71 -4.94 -22.54
C GLY A 201 -14.40 -4.28 -22.07
N ILE A 202 -13.78 -3.52 -22.97
CA ILE A 202 -12.54 -2.78 -22.70
C ILE A 202 -12.76 -1.69 -21.64
N GLY A 203 -13.95 -1.09 -21.60
CA GLY A 203 -14.31 -0.08 -20.61
C GLY A 203 -14.27 -0.61 -19.17
N GLY A 204 -14.89 -1.77 -18.90
CA GLY A 204 -14.83 -2.40 -17.58
C GLY A 204 -13.43 -2.88 -17.21
N PHE A 205 -12.67 -3.43 -18.17
CA PHE A 205 -11.27 -3.79 -17.96
C PHE A 205 -10.43 -2.59 -17.52
N PHE A 206 -10.60 -1.43 -18.16
CA PHE A 206 -9.93 -0.20 -17.76
C PHE A 206 -10.42 0.37 -16.43
N ALA A 207 -11.71 0.27 -16.12
CA ALA A 207 -12.25 0.65 -14.82
C ALA A 207 -11.62 -0.16 -13.67
N GLY A 208 -11.27 -1.43 -13.92
CA GLY A 208 -10.58 -2.28 -12.95
C GLY A 208 -9.24 -1.71 -12.46
N PHE A 209 -8.47 -1.03 -13.32
CA PHE A 209 -7.17 -0.46 -12.95
C PHE A 209 -7.28 0.60 -11.85
N GLN A 210 -8.37 1.36 -11.85
CA GLN A 210 -8.51 2.53 -10.99
C GLN A 210 -8.44 2.17 -9.50
N ILE A 211 -9.13 1.09 -9.11
CA ILE A 211 -9.16 0.63 -7.72
C ILE A 211 -8.03 -0.38 -7.48
N ALA A 212 -7.69 -1.21 -8.47
CA ALA A 212 -6.70 -2.27 -8.30
C ALA A 212 -5.29 -1.73 -7.99
N VAL A 213 -4.90 -0.55 -8.49
CA VAL A 213 -3.57 0.03 -8.20
C VAL A 213 -3.37 0.27 -6.71
N PHE A 214 -4.40 0.72 -5.99
CA PHE A 214 -4.32 0.92 -4.55
C PHE A 214 -4.01 -0.39 -3.81
N ALA A 215 -4.46 -1.52 -4.30
CA ALA A 215 -4.23 -2.82 -3.66
C ALA A 215 -2.75 -3.27 -3.67
N PHE A 216 -1.88 -2.59 -4.42
CA PHE A 216 -0.43 -2.83 -4.45
C PHE A 216 0.39 -1.80 -3.67
N VAL A 217 -0.25 -0.79 -3.10
CA VAL A 217 0.41 0.17 -2.20
C VAL A 217 1.07 -0.58 -1.05
N GLY A 218 2.28 -0.16 -0.68
CA GLY A 218 3.07 -0.80 0.36
C GLY A 218 4.07 -1.83 -0.16
N ILE A 219 4.03 -2.19 -1.44
CA ILE A 219 5.05 -3.06 -2.05
C ILE A 219 6.46 -2.44 -1.97
N GLU A 220 6.54 -1.11 -2.03
CA GLU A 220 7.77 -0.32 -1.92
C GLU A 220 8.35 -0.24 -0.50
N LEU A 221 7.63 -0.70 0.54
CA LEU A 221 8.19 -0.89 1.88
C LEU A 221 9.40 -1.84 1.86
N VAL A 222 9.52 -2.70 0.85
CA VAL A 222 10.73 -3.51 0.65
C VAL A 222 11.98 -2.63 0.50
N GLY A 223 11.84 -1.42 -0.06
CA GLY A 223 12.92 -0.46 -0.22
C GLY A 223 13.32 0.24 1.07
N THR A 224 12.34 0.65 1.89
CA THR A 224 12.63 1.29 3.19
C THR A 224 13.23 0.32 4.19
N THR A 225 12.88 -0.95 4.07
CA THR A 225 13.42 -2.01 4.94
C THR A 225 14.81 -2.50 4.51
N ALA A 226 15.28 -2.13 3.31
CA ALA A 226 16.62 -2.47 2.83
C ALA A 226 17.75 -1.90 3.71
N ALA A 227 17.53 -0.74 4.34
CA ALA A 227 18.51 -0.11 5.23
C ALA A 227 18.66 -0.81 6.59
N GLU A 228 17.66 -1.61 6.95
CA GLU A 228 17.57 -2.27 8.26
C GLU A 228 17.89 -3.77 8.18
N THR A 229 18.14 -4.32 6.98
CA THR A 229 18.45 -5.76 6.84
C THR A 229 19.95 -6.05 7.05
N ALA A 230 20.23 -7.18 7.71
CA ALA A 230 21.61 -7.58 8.05
C ALA A 230 22.48 -7.92 6.82
N ASP A 231 21.85 -8.39 5.73
CA ASP A 231 22.53 -8.68 4.46
C ASP A 231 21.68 -8.19 3.29
N PRO A 232 21.80 -6.88 2.92
CA PRO A 232 21.01 -6.29 1.84
C PRO A 232 21.25 -6.98 0.50
N ARG A 233 22.50 -7.40 0.23
CA ARG A 233 22.89 -8.02 -1.04
C ARG A 233 22.18 -9.34 -1.29
N ARG A 234 21.87 -10.10 -0.25
CA ARG A 234 21.13 -11.37 -0.38
C ARG A 234 19.62 -11.20 -0.15
N ASN A 235 19.22 -10.41 0.83
CA ASN A 235 17.82 -10.37 1.28
C ASN A 235 16.95 -9.49 0.39
N LEU A 236 17.46 -8.36 -0.10
CA LEU A 236 16.69 -7.45 -0.95
C LEU A 236 16.32 -8.10 -2.29
N PRO A 237 17.25 -8.75 -3.03
CA PRO A 237 16.90 -9.50 -4.23
C PRO A 237 15.85 -10.58 -4.02
N LYS A 238 15.94 -11.34 -2.93
CA LYS A 238 14.98 -12.40 -2.59
C LYS A 238 13.59 -11.82 -2.34
N ALA A 239 13.50 -10.73 -1.57
CA ALA A 239 12.23 -10.09 -1.27
C ALA A 239 11.56 -9.57 -2.57
N ILE A 240 12.32 -8.85 -3.41
CA ILE A 240 11.81 -8.32 -4.69
C ILE A 240 11.42 -9.45 -5.64
N ASN A 241 12.24 -10.49 -5.79
CA ASN A 241 11.94 -11.61 -6.69
C ASN A 241 10.78 -12.48 -6.21
N SER A 242 10.38 -12.39 -4.94
CA SER A 242 9.19 -13.06 -4.42
C SER A 242 7.89 -12.32 -4.74
N ILE A 243 7.95 -11.07 -5.21
CA ILE A 243 6.77 -10.25 -5.53
C ILE A 243 5.82 -10.94 -6.52
N PRO A 244 6.27 -11.46 -7.68
CA PRO A 244 5.36 -12.09 -8.64
C PRO A 244 4.59 -13.27 -8.04
N VAL A 245 5.25 -14.08 -7.22
CA VAL A 245 4.63 -15.21 -6.52
C VAL A 245 3.55 -14.73 -5.55
N ARG A 246 3.83 -13.67 -4.78
CA ARG A 246 2.84 -13.05 -3.88
C ARG A 246 1.63 -12.53 -4.64
N ILE A 247 1.84 -11.92 -5.80
CA ILE A 247 0.76 -11.39 -6.64
C ILE A 247 -0.12 -12.53 -7.16
N LEU A 248 0.49 -13.59 -7.69
CA LEU A 248 -0.22 -14.75 -8.17
C LEU A 248 -1.05 -15.42 -7.06
N ILE A 249 -0.46 -15.64 -5.89
CA ILE A 249 -1.14 -16.34 -4.81
C ILE A 249 -2.19 -15.45 -4.14
N PHE A 250 -1.80 -14.27 -3.65
CA PHE A 250 -2.67 -13.48 -2.79
C PHE A 250 -3.77 -12.73 -3.54
N TYR A 251 -3.57 -12.42 -4.82
CA TYR A 251 -4.54 -11.67 -5.60
C TYR A 251 -5.19 -12.57 -6.64
N VAL A 252 -4.40 -13.11 -7.57
CA VAL A 252 -4.96 -13.81 -8.74
C VAL A 252 -5.67 -15.10 -8.34
N LEU A 253 -5.01 -16.00 -7.58
CA LEU A 253 -5.62 -17.26 -7.15
C LEU A 253 -6.80 -17.04 -6.20
N ALA A 254 -6.71 -16.06 -5.30
CA ALA A 254 -7.83 -15.72 -4.42
C ALA A 254 -9.07 -15.25 -5.21
N LEU A 255 -8.88 -14.38 -6.21
CA LEU A 255 -9.97 -13.91 -7.07
C LEU A 255 -10.52 -15.01 -7.98
N ILE A 256 -9.66 -15.91 -8.49
CA ILE A 256 -10.09 -17.11 -9.23
C ILE A 256 -10.96 -17.98 -8.34
N ALA A 257 -10.53 -18.28 -7.11
CA ALA A 257 -11.29 -19.10 -6.18
C ALA A 257 -12.66 -18.49 -5.87
N ILE A 258 -12.71 -17.17 -5.64
CA ILE A 258 -13.97 -16.43 -5.45
C ILE A 258 -14.88 -16.58 -6.67
N MET A 259 -14.39 -16.24 -7.87
CA MET A 259 -15.23 -16.22 -9.07
C MET A 259 -15.61 -17.62 -9.57
N ALA A 260 -14.82 -18.64 -9.24
CA ALA A 260 -15.15 -20.03 -9.52
C ALA A 260 -16.32 -20.52 -8.68
N VAL A 261 -16.42 -20.08 -7.41
CA VAL A 261 -17.53 -20.46 -6.51
C VAL A 261 -18.75 -19.58 -6.76
N THR A 262 -18.56 -18.26 -6.82
CA THR A 262 -19.63 -17.27 -7.01
C THR A 262 -19.43 -16.62 -8.38
N PRO A 263 -20.32 -16.84 -9.36
CA PRO A 263 -20.22 -16.19 -10.66
C PRO A 263 -20.07 -14.68 -10.51
N TRP A 264 -19.18 -14.07 -11.28
CA TRP A 264 -18.79 -12.66 -11.12
C TRP A 264 -19.98 -11.69 -11.11
N ARG A 265 -21.05 -12.00 -11.86
CA ARG A 265 -22.31 -11.24 -11.93
C ARG A 265 -23.12 -11.21 -10.63
N GLN A 266 -22.85 -12.14 -9.71
CA GLN A 266 -23.50 -12.22 -8.39
C GLN A 266 -22.64 -11.62 -7.27
N VAL A 267 -21.43 -11.18 -7.57
CA VAL A 267 -20.57 -10.52 -6.59
C VAL A 267 -21.12 -9.13 -6.31
N VAL A 268 -21.58 -8.92 -5.07
CA VAL A 268 -22.16 -7.64 -4.64
C VAL A 268 -21.03 -6.63 -4.39
N PRO A 269 -21.07 -5.43 -5.01
CA PRO A 269 -19.99 -4.45 -4.90
C PRO A 269 -19.65 -4.02 -3.47
N ASP A 270 -20.68 -3.91 -2.62
CA ASP A 270 -20.59 -3.37 -1.26
C ASP A 270 -20.37 -4.45 -0.19
N LYS A 271 -20.22 -5.72 -0.59
CA LYS A 271 -19.90 -6.83 0.30
C LYS A 271 -18.52 -7.38 -0.01
N SER A 272 -17.84 -7.88 1.02
CA SER A 272 -16.56 -8.56 0.82
C SER A 272 -16.80 -9.96 0.25
N PRO A 273 -16.33 -10.26 -0.97
CA PRO A 273 -16.48 -11.60 -1.55
C PRO A 273 -15.71 -12.67 -0.77
N PHE A 274 -14.73 -12.26 0.04
CA PHE A 274 -14.02 -13.13 0.97
C PHE A 274 -14.97 -13.68 2.03
N VAL A 275 -15.84 -12.83 2.59
CA VAL A 275 -16.84 -13.25 3.59
C VAL A 275 -17.83 -14.22 2.95
N GLU A 276 -18.34 -13.88 1.77
CA GLU A 276 -19.39 -14.66 1.11
C GLU A 276 -18.96 -16.08 0.76
N LEU A 277 -17.72 -16.29 0.32
CA LEU A 277 -17.20 -17.62 0.02
C LEU A 277 -17.24 -18.55 1.24
N PHE A 278 -16.85 -18.07 2.43
CA PHE A 278 -16.88 -18.89 3.65
C PHE A 278 -18.29 -19.09 4.19
N VAL A 279 -19.20 -18.13 3.97
CA VAL A 279 -20.63 -18.30 4.26
C VAL A 279 -21.21 -19.43 3.39
N LEU A 280 -20.89 -19.44 2.09
CA LEU A 280 -21.31 -20.52 1.18
C LEU A 280 -20.71 -21.88 1.55
N ALA A 281 -19.48 -21.90 2.07
CA ALA A 281 -18.84 -23.11 2.59
C ALA A 281 -19.48 -23.65 3.89
N GLY A 282 -20.47 -22.95 4.46
CA GLY A 282 -21.19 -23.38 5.65
C GLY A 282 -20.45 -23.12 6.98
N VAL A 283 -19.47 -22.23 7.01
CA VAL A 283 -18.75 -21.89 8.24
C VAL A 283 -19.63 -20.97 9.11
N PRO A 284 -20.13 -21.41 10.28
CA PRO A 284 -21.15 -20.67 11.04
C PRO A 284 -20.71 -19.27 11.51
N ALA A 285 -19.40 -19.08 11.71
CA ALA A 285 -18.79 -17.83 12.12
C ALA A 285 -18.02 -17.12 10.98
N ALA A 286 -18.28 -17.48 9.71
CA ALA A 286 -17.57 -16.96 8.53
C ALA A 286 -17.48 -15.44 8.50
N ALA A 287 -18.63 -14.77 8.68
CA ALA A 287 -18.73 -13.32 8.65
C ALA A 287 -17.89 -12.68 9.76
N SER A 288 -18.01 -13.17 11.00
CA SER A 288 -17.22 -12.66 12.12
C SER A 288 -15.71 -12.90 11.91
N LEU A 289 -15.32 -14.09 11.46
CA LEU A 289 -13.91 -14.44 11.24
C LEU A 289 -13.28 -13.56 10.16
N ILE A 290 -13.94 -13.41 9.01
CA ILE A 290 -13.38 -12.62 7.91
C ILE A 290 -13.43 -11.12 8.22
N ASN A 291 -14.50 -10.61 8.84
CA ASN A 291 -14.49 -9.23 9.32
C ASN A 291 -13.33 -8.98 10.29
N PHE A 292 -13.01 -9.94 11.17
CA PHE A 292 -11.86 -9.84 12.06
C PHE A 292 -10.54 -9.83 11.28
N VAL A 293 -10.37 -10.71 10.28
CA VAL A 293 -9.21 -10.70 9.37
C VAL A 293 -9.06 -9.33 8.69
N VAL A 294 -10.14 -8.76 8.15
CA VAL A 294 -10.10 -7.45 7.49
C VAL A 294 -9.73 -6.34 8.48
N LEU A 295 -10.29 -6.34 9.69
CA LEU A 295 -9.90 -5.40 10.74
C LEU A 295 -8.41 -5.50 11.08
N THR A 296 -7.88 -6.71 11.29
CA THR A 296 -6.44 -6.88 11.54
C THR A 296 -5.57 -6.43 10.36
N SER A 297 -6.04 -6.67 9.12
CA SER A 297 -5.37 -6.21 7.89
C SER A 297 -5.30 -4.68 7.82
N ALA A 298 -6.43 -4.00 8.06
CA ALA A 298 -6.52 -2.56 8.08
C ALA A 298 -5.67 -1.94 9.20
N THR A 299 -5.72 -2.55 10.39
CA THR A 299 -4.97 -2.09 11.56
C THR A 299 -3.46 -2.21 11.33
N SER A 300 -3.00 -3.31 10.72
CA SER A 300 -1.60 -3.53 10.31
C SER A 300 -1.12 -2.52 9.27
N SER A 301 -1.95 -2.24 8.26
CA SER A 301 -1.64 -1.23 7.23
C SER A 301 -1.55 0.18 7.84
N ALA A 302 -2.54 0.58 8.65
CA ALA A 302 -2.53 1.86 9.36
C ALA A 302 -1.33 1.98 10.31
N ASN A 303 -0.99 0.91 11.04
CA ASN A 303 0.15 0.85 11.93
C ASN A 303 1.47 1.03 11.17
N SER A 304 1.64 0.33 10.04
CA SER A 304 2.80 0.48 9.15
C SER A 304 2.92 1.90 8.61
N GLY A 305 1.81 2.54 8.22
CA GLY A 305 1.79 3.92 7.77
C GLY A 305 2.16 4.93 8.86
N ILE A 306 1.58 4.79 10.05
CA ILE A 306 1.90 5.63 11.23
C ILE A 306 3.37 5.47 11.65
N PHE A 307 3.88 4.24 11.62
CA PHE A 307 5.28 3.93 11.92
C PHE A 307 6.24 4.55 10.90
N SER A 308 5.95 4.41 9.61
CA SER A 308 6.74 4.95 8.51
C SER A 308 6.75 6.48 8.50
N THR A 309 5.60 7.12 8.67
CA THR A 309 5.47 8.59 8.63
C THR A 309 6.32 9.28 9.70
N SER A 310 6.39 8.72 10.91
CA SER A 310 7.23 9.27 11.98
C SER A 310 8.73 9.27 11.65
N ARG A 311 9.23 8.18 11.04
CA ARG A 311 10.64 8.02 10.64
C ARG A 311 10.99 8.85 9.42
N MET A 312 10.06 8.97 8.49
CA MET A 312 10.26 9.82 7.33
C MET A 312 10.36 11.29 7.71
N LEU A 313 9.50 11.78 8.63
CA LEU A 313 9.62 13.15 9.15
C LEU A 313 10.93 13.36 9.91
N TYR A 314 11.40 12.35 10.64
CA TYR A 314 12.70 12.38 11.28
C TYR A 314 13.83 12.50 10.26
N GLY A 315 13.89 11.63 9.24
CA GLY A 315 14.90 11.67 8.19
C GLY A 315 14.87 12.96 7.37
N LEU A 316 13.68 13.45 7.02
CA LEU A 316 13.52 14.76 6.38
C LEU A 316 14.05 15.88 7.27
N ALA A 317 13.89 15.81 8.60
CA ALA A 317 14.40 16.82 9.50
C ALA A 317 15.92 16.76 9.68
N GLU A 318 16.52 15.56 9.67
CA GLU A 318 17.99 15.39 9.64
C GLU A 318 18.60 16.01 8.37
N GLU A 319 17.99 15.79 7.22
CA GLU A 319 18.41 16.39 5.95
C GLU A 319 17.93 17.85 5.78
N GLN A 320 17.41 18.48 6.84
CA GLN A 320 16.92 19.87 6.84
C GLN A 320 15.78 20.14 5.84
N HIS A 321 15.09 19.11 5.38
CA HIS A 321 13.87 19.14 4.56
C HIS A 321 12.57 19.22 5.39
N ALA A 322 12.64 19.13 6.72
CA ALA A 322 11.54 19.38 7.64
C ALA A 322 11.98 20.19 8.88
N PRO A 323 11.06 20.75 9.68
CA PRO A 323 11.40 21.48 10.90
C PRO A 323 12.30 20.66 11.85
N LYS A 324 13.36 21.31 12.39
CA LYS A 324 14.34 20.68 13.32
C LYS A 324 13.70 19.99 14.53
N GLY A 325 12.48 20.38 14.89
CA GLY A 325 11.72 19.76 15.97
C GLY A 325 11.42 18.28 15.74
N PHE A 326 11.31 17.81 14.50
CA PHE A 326 11.04 16.41 14.16
C PHE A 326 12.28 15.51 14.22
N ALA A 327 13.50 16.08 14.22
CA ALA A 327 14.75 15.33 14.39
C ALA A 327 15.03 14.95 15.86
N LYS A 328 14.11 15.19 16.80
CA LYS A 328 14.26 14.84 18.21
C LYS A 328 13.62 13.49 18.51
N LEU A 329 14.39 12.60 19.13
CA LEU A 329 13.92 11.31 19.63
C LEU A 329 13.40 11.41 21.07
N SER A 330 12.46 10.53 21.42
CA SER A 330 12.01 10.30 22.80
C SER A 330 13.01 9.42 23.56
N ARG A 331 12.80 9.25 24.87
CA ARG A 331 13.59 8.31 25.70
C ARG A 331 13.52 6.85 25.22
N ALA A 332 12.45 6.49 24.50
CA ALA A 332 12.30 5.18 23.88
C ALA A 332 12.93 5.09 22.47
N ALA A 333 13.74 6.08 22.07
CA ALA A 333 14.34 6.19 20.73
C ALA A 333 13.32 6.30 19.58
N VAL A 334 12.14 6.89 19.86
CA VAL A 334 11.05 7.04 18.86
C VAL A 334 10.88 8.52 18.48
N PRO A 335 10.68 8.87 17.19
CA PRO A 335 10.33 10.23 16.74
C PRO A 335 8.92 10.71 17.16
N ALA A 336 8.69 10.84 18.47
CA ALA A 336 7.36 11.05 19.05
C ALA A 336 6.62 12.29 18.51
N ARG A 337 7.35 13.37 18.20
CA ARG A 337 6.74 14.60 17.62
C ARG A 337 6.22 14.38 16.22
N GLY A 338 6.97 13.66 15.38
CA GLY A 338 6.55 13.30 14.03
C GLY A 338 5.36 12.34 14.06
N LEU A 339 5.38 11.40 15.00
CA LEU A 339 4.28 10.48 15.25
C LEU A 339 2.99 11.20 15.66
N LEU A 340 3.05 12.07 16.68
CA LEU A 340 1.89 12.85 17.13
C LEU A 340 1.33 13.75 16.04
N PHE A 341 2.19 14.42 15.28
CA PHE A 341 1.78 15.24 14.14
C PHE A 341 1.07 14.41 13.06
N SER A 342 1.62 13.24 12.73
CA SER A 342 1.05 12.33 11.74
C SER A 342 -0.31 11.78 12.19
N CYS A 343 -0.43 11.35 13.45
CA CYS A 343 -1.71 10.92 14.02
C CYS A 343 -2.75 12.05 14.06
N LEU A 344 -2.34 13.29 14.35
CA LEU A 344 -3.24 14.45 14.30
C LEU A 344 -3.76 14.70 12.88
N CYS A 345 -2.86 14.75 11.89
CA CYS A 345 -3.25 14.90 10.48
C CYS A 345 -4.20 13.78 10.02
N LEU A 346 -3.91 12.55 10.43
CA LEU A 346 -4.76 11.41 10.14
C LEU A 346 -6.14 11.52 10.80
N LEU A 347 -6.22 11.90 12.07
CA LEU A 347 -7.51 12.10 12.76
C LEU A 347 -8.33 13.20 12.11
N LEU A 348 -7.69 14.34 11.80
CA LEU A 348 -8.36 15.44 11.10
C LEU A 348 -8.86 15.00 9.72
N GLY A 349 -8.03 14.28 8.96
CA GLY A 349 -8.43 13.74 7.66
C GLY A 349 -9.57 12.73 7.75
N ALA A 350 -9.51 11.80 8.71
CA ALA A 350 -10.59 10.84 8.96
C ALA A 350 -11.90 11.54 9.36
N MET A 351 -11.84 12.60 10.16
CA MET A 351 -13.01 13.40 10.51
C MET A 351 -13.59 14.17 9.33
N LEU A 352 -12.75 14.76 8.47
CA LEU A 352 -13.20 15.43 7.26
C LEU A 352 -13.90 14.46 6.30
N VAL A 353 -13.47 13.21 6.27
CA VAL A 353 -14.09 12.19 5.43
C VAL A 353 -15.50 11.82 5.91
N TYR A 354 -15.81 11.96 7.20
CA TYR A 354 -17.19 11.77 7.68
C TYR A 354 -18.17 12.87 7.23
N LEU A 355 -17.69 13.97 6.64
CA LEU A 355 -18.55 14.94 5.95
C LEU A 355 -19.08 14.38 4.61
N ILE A 356 -18.49 13.30 4.10
CA ILE A 356 -18.94 12.61 2.89
C ILE A 356 -20.05 11.63 3.29
N PRO A 357 -21.27 11.73 2.72
CA PRO A 357 -22.41 10.93 3.13
C PRO A 357 -22.24 9.41 2.95
N ASN A 358 -21.37 8.99 2.03
CA ASN A 358 -21.17 7.60 1.65
C ASN A 358 -19.72 7.14 1.92
N LEU A 359 -19.55 6.13 2.80
CA LEU A 359 -18.25 5.58 3.19
C LEU A 359 -17.49 4.93 2.02
N VAL A 360 -18.19 4.32 1.06
CA VAL A 360 -17.56 3.70 -0.12
C VAL A 360 -17.04 4.78 -1.07
N THR A 361 -17.80 5.87 -1.27
CA THR A 361 -17.35 7.03 -2.04
C THR A 361 -16.14 7.69 -1.38
N ALA A 362 -16.20 7.88 -0.07
CA ALA A 362 -15.09 8.35 0.75
C ALA A 362 -13.83 7.47 0.58
N PHE A 363 -13.98 6.16 0.74
CA PHE A 363 -12.89 5.21 0.54
C PHE A 363 -12.33 5.29 -0.89
N THR A 364 -13.19 5.35 -1.90
CA THR A 364 -12.77 5.46 -3.32
C THR A 364 -11.99 6.75 -3.58
N LEU A 365 -12.43 7.88 -3.04
CA LEU A 365 -11.74 9.18 -3.20
C LEU A 365 -10.35 9.15 -2.54
N VAL A 366 -10.29 8.70 -1.28
CA VAL A 366 -9.04 8.66 -0.49
C VAL A 366 -8.04 7.68 -1.11
N THR A 367 -8.49 6.48 -1.49
CA THR A 367 -7.64 5.47 -2.13
C THR A 367 -7.16 5.89 -3.52
N THR A 368 -8.00 6.57 -4.30
CA THR A 368 -7.61 7.14 -5.59
C THR A 368 -6.53 8.21 -5.43
N LEU A 369 -6.71 9.14 -4.49
CA LEU A 369 -5.70 10.16 -4.19
C LEU A 369 -4.39 9.51 -3.76
N SER A 370 -4.46 8.51 -2.88
CA SER A 370 -3.29 7.73 -2.46
C SER A 370 -2.57 7.10 -3.67
N ALA A 371 -3.30 6.38 -4.54
CA ALA A 371 -2.74 5.72 -5.71
C ALA A 371 -2.02 6.72 -6.65
N VAL A 372 -2.58 7.91 -6.88
CA VAL A 372 -1.95 8.96 -7.69
C VAL A 372 -0.62 9.41 -7.10
N LEU A 373 -0.57 9.62 -5.78
CA LEU A 373 0.64 10.07 -5.09
C LEU A 373 1.72 8.97 -5.05
N PHE A 374 1.34 7.70 -4.87
CA PHE A 374 2.28 6.58 -4.98
C PHE A 374 2.82 6.40 -6.40
N MET A 375 1.99 6.55 -7.43
CA MET A 375 2.45 6.54 -8.82
C MET A 375 3.48 7.65 -9.09
N PHE A 376 3.33 8.83 -8.48
CA PHE A 376 4.35 9.88 -8.55
C PHE A 376 5.66 9.44 -7.87
N VAL A 377 5.61 8.85 -6.69
CA VAL A 377 6.81 8.33 -5.98
C VAL A 377 7.50 7.24 -6.80
N TRP A 378 6.75 6.26 -7.32
CA TRP A 378 7.28 5.20 -8.18
C TRP A 378 7.87 5.76 -9.49
N SER A 379 7.27 6.81 -10.04
CA SER A 379 7.82 7.52 -11.21
C SER A 379 9.16 8.18 -10.88
N LEU A 380 9.33 8.78 -9.70
CA LEU A 380 10.63 9.32 -9.26
C LEU A 380 11.69 8.24 -9.12
N ILE A 381 11.33 7.05 -8.63
CA ILE A 381 12.25 5.89 -8.57
C ILE A 381 12.75 5.52 -9.97
N LEU A 382 11.85 5.45 -10.96
CA LEU A 382 12.21 5.15 -12.35
C LEU A 382 13.07 6.27 -12.96
N CYS A 383 12.73 7.53 -12.72
CA CYS A 383 13.54 8.67 -13.15
C CYS A 383 14.95 8.63 -12.53
N ALA A 384 15.06 8.29 -11.25
CA ALA A 384 16.35 8.12 -10.57
C ALA A 384 17.15 6.97 -11.19
N TYR A 385 16.49 5.87 -11.57
CA TYR A 385 17.13 4.78 -12.30
C TYR A 385 17.68 5.22 -13.66
N ILE A 386 16.92 5.97 -14.44
CA ILE A 386 17.37 6.52 -15.73
C ILE A 386 18.58 7.44 -15.51
N ALA A 387 18.55 8.28 -14.48
CA ALA A 387 19.66 9.16 -14.11
C ALA A 387 20.89 8.35 -13.66
N TYR A 388 20.72 7.29 -12.87
CA TYR A 388 21.77 6.37 -12.45
C TYR A 388 22.46 5.71 -13.64
N ARG A 389 21.69 5.23 -14.61
CA ARG A 389 22.20 4.62 -15.85
C ARG A 389 23.06 5.57 -16.67
N ARG A 390 22.84 6.89 -16.57
CA ARG A 390 23.63 7.93 -17.25
C ARG A 390 24.83 8.39 -16.41
N LYS A 391 24.62 8.63 -15.12
CA LYS A 391 25.63 9.22 -14.21
C LYS A 391 26.64 8.21 -13.68
N ARG A 392 26.28 6.93 -13.57
CA ARG A 392 27.09 5.87 -12.93
C ARG A 392 27.11 4.57 -13.74
N PRO A 393 27.56 4.61 -15.02
CA PRO A 393 27.55 3.44 -15.90
C PRO A 393 28.41 2.27 -15.38
N GLU A 394 29.54 2.56 -14.73
CA GLU A 394 30.43 1.55 -14.17
C GLU A 394 29.79 0.78 -13.01
N GLN A 395 29.10 1.49 -12.10
CA GLN A 395 28.36 0.86 -11.01
C GLN A 395 27.23 -0.03 -11.53
N HIS A 396 26.55 0.41 -12.60
CA HIS A 396 25.56 -0.43 -13.28
C HIS A 396 26.21 -1.67 -13.88
N ALA A 397 27.34 -1.53 -14.57
CA ALA A 397 28.06 -2.66 -15.16
C ALA A 397 28.40 -3.73 -14.11
N ALA A 398 28.86 -3.29 -12.93
CA ALA A 398 29.21 -4.14 -11.79
C ALA A 398 28.00 -4.71 -11.01
N SER A 399 26.79 -4.24 -11.27
CA SER A 399 25.59 -4.69 -10.53
C SER A 399 25.27 -6.15 -10.82
N ALA A 400 25.15 -6.96 -9.75
CA ALA A 400 24.68 -8.33 -9.80
C ALA A 400 23.14 -8.44 -9.85
N PHE A 401 22.42 -7.34 -9.63
CA PHE A 401 20.96 -7.31 -9.52
C PHE A 401 20.36 -6.27 -10.48
N LYS A 402 20.51 -6.50 -11.79
CA LYS A 402 20.11 -5.54 -12.83
C LYS A 402 18.60 -5.54 -13.10
N MET A 403 18.01 -4.38 -13.38
CA MET A 403 16.64 -4.29 -13.88
C MET A 403 16.52 -4.97 -15.26
N PRO A 404 15.67 -6.00 -15.43
CA PRO A 404 15.43 -6.59 -16.74
C PRO A 404 14.83 -5.55 -17.69
N GLY A 405 15.33 -5.50 -18.93
CA GLY A 405 14.94 -4.47 -19.91
C GLY A 405 15.53 -3.07 -19.65
N GLY A 406 16.18 -2.84 -18.51
CA GLY A 406 16.88 -1.60 -18.19
C GLY A 406 16.04 -0.33 -18.43
N VAL A 407 16.66 0.67 -19.07
CA VAL A 407 16.04 1.99 -19.33
C VAL A 407 14.76 1.89 -20.16
N LEU A 408 14.67 0.96 -21.12
CA LEU A 408 13.45 0.77 -21.92
C LEU A 408 12.27 0.45 -21.02
N MET A 409 12.47 -0.45 -20.05
CA MET A 409 11.42 -0.85 -19.13
C MET A 409 10.99 0.30 -18.21
N CYS A 410 11.89 1.23 -17.87
CA CYS A 410 11.50 2.44 -17.16
C CYS A 410 10.51 3.28 -17.96
N TYR A 411 10.73 3.48 -19.27
CA TYR A 411 9.79 4.21 -20.12
C TYR A 411 8.46 3.48 -20.27
N VAL A 412 8.46 2.15 -20.36
CA VAL A 412 7.23 1.34 -20.36
C VAL A 412 6.43 1.55 -19.07
N CYS A 413 7.06 1.47 -17.90
CA CYS A 413 6.38 1.70 -16.63
C CYS A 413 5.88 3.15 -16.46
N LEU A 414 6.66 4.15 -16.91
CA LEU A 414 6.23 5.55 -16.89
C LEU A 414 5.03 5.79 -17.83
N ALA A 415 5.04 5.19 -19.02
CA ALA A 415 3.91 5.23 -19.95
C ALA A 415 2.68 4.54 -19.35
N PHE A 416 2.86 3.42 -18.65
CA PHE A 416 1.79 2.74 -17.92
C PHE A 416 1.17 3.62 -16.83
N PHE A 417 1.98 4.31 -16.01
CA PHE A 417 1.44 5.23 -15.01
C PHE A 417 0.71 6.42 -15.65
N ALA A 418 1.23 6.99 -16.73
CA ALA A 418 0.53 8.02 -17.49
C ALA A 418 -0.82 7.50 -18.03
N PHE A 419 -0.84 6.28 -18.56
CA PHE A 419 -2.06 5.61 -19.00
C PHE A 419 -3.08 5.44 -17.85
N VAL A 420 -2.65 4.96 -16.68
CA VAL A 420 -3.54 4.83 -15.51
C VAL A 420 -4.09 6.19 -15.07
N ILE A 421 -3.26 7.25 -15.05
CA ILE A 421 -3.73 8.60 -14.73
C ILE A 421 -4.82 9.06 -15.71
N VAL A 422 -4.66 8.79 -17.01
CA VAL A 422 -5.70 9.08 -18.00
C VAL A 422 -6.98 8.29 -17.68
N LEU A 423 -6.86 7.00 -17.33
CA LEU A 423 -8.04 6.20 -16.95
C LEU A 423 -8.76 6.77 -15.73
N LEU A 424 -8.04 7.30 -14.73
CA LEU A 424 -8.65 7.94 -13.57
C LEU A 424 -9.47 9.20 -13.93
N THR A 425 -9.27 9.81 -15.10
CA THR A 425 -10.10 10.95 -15.57
C THR A 425 -11.46 10.52 -16.10
N LEU A 426 -11.64 9.24 -16.45
CA LEU A 426 -12.82 8.76 -17.19
C LEU A 426 -14.02 8.46 -16.28
N GLN A 427 -13.80 8.18 -15.00
CA GLN A 427 -14.87 7.94 -14.02
C GLN A 427 -15.05 9.15 -13.11
N ASP A 428 -16.29 9.50 -12.78
CA ASP A 428 -16.62 10.67 -11.97
C ASP A 428 -15.94 10.66 -10.61
N ASP A 429 -16.06 9.54 -9.88
CA ASP A 429 -15.54 9.40 -8.52
C ASP A 429 -14.01 9.55 -8.48
N THR A 430 -13.30 8.94 -9.43
CA THR A 430 -11.83 8.97 -9.47
C THR A 430 -11.30 10.29 -9.99
N ARG A 431 -12.04 10.93 -10.92
CA ARG A 431 -11.69 12.23 -11.50
C ARG A 431 -11.68 13.32 -10.44
N GLN A 432 -12.63 13.32 -9.51
CA GLN A 432 -12.67 14.28 -8.41
C GLN A 432 -11.41 14.21 -7.54
N ALA A 433 -10.99 13.00 -7.16
CA ALA A 433 -9.76 12.80 -6.39
C ALA A 433 -8.50 13.21 -7.19
N LEU A 434 -8.46 12.89 -8.49
CA LEU A 434 -7.35 13.27 -9.35
C LEU A 434 -7.21 14.80 -9.47
N LEU A 435 -8.34 15.53 -9.62
CA LEU A 435 -8.35 17.00 -9.70
C LEU A 435 -7.91 17.68 -8.39
N ALA A 436 -8.01 17.00 -7.25
CA ALA A 436 -7.50 17.50 -5.98
C ALA A 436 -5.97 17.34 -5.85
N SER A 437 -5.36 16.37 -6.55
CA SER A 437 -3.93 16.06 -6.42
C SER A 437 -2.97 17.23 -6.74
N PRO A 438 -3.22 18.12 -7.71
CA PRO A 438 -2.34 19.25 -7.99
C PRO A 438 -2.20 20.22 -6.81
N VAL A 439 -3.23 20.33 -5.96
CA VAL A 439 -3.19 21.19 -4.76
C VAL A 439 -2.02 20.79 -3.86
N TRP A 440 -1.81 19.49 -3.66
CA TRP A 440 -0.69 18.98 -2.87
C TRP A 440 0.66 19.37 -3.48
N PHE A 441 0.83 19.19 -4.79
CA PHE A 441 2.08 19.52 -5.47
C PHE A 441 2.35 21.03 -5.49
N LEU A 442 1.31 21.87 -5.57
CA LEU A 442 1.42 23.32 -5.43
C LEU A 442 1.88 23.71 -4.01
N LEU A 443 1.31 23.10 -2.97
CA LEU A 443 1.74 23.31 -1.59
C LEU A 443 3.21 22.92 -1.39
N LEU A 444 3.64 21.79 -1.96
CA LEU A 444 5.05 21.39 -1.92
C LEU A 444 5.95 22.34 -2.69
N ALA A 445 5.53 22.83 -3.86
CA ALA A 445 6.30 23.80 -4.63
C ALA A 445 6.49 25.11 -3.87
N ILE A 446 5.43 25.61 -3.21
CA ILE A 446 5.50 26.79 -2.33
C ILE A 446 6.43 26.52 -1.15
N GLY A 447 6.26 25.39 -0.46
CA GLY A 447 7.09 25.00 0.69
C GLY A 447 8.58 24.90 0.32
N TYR A 448 8.90 24.31 -0.83
CA TYR A 448 10.27 24.21 -1.33
C TYR A 448 10.84 25.59 -1.71
N ALA A 449 10.04 26.46 -2.34
CA ALA A 449 10.46 27.81 -2.68
C ALA A 449 10.78 28.65 -1.43
N VAL A 450 9.96 28.55 -0.38
CA VAL A 450 10.20 29.21 0.92
C VAL A 450 11.47 28.67 1.57
N LYS A 451 11.67 27.35 1.60
CA LYS A 451 12.92 26.74 2.11
C LYS A 451 14.15 27.26 1.37
N ARG A 452 14.11 27.27 0.03
CA ARG A 452 15.25 27.71 -0.79
C ARG A 452 15.61 29.18 -0.57
N ARG A 453 14.62 30.04 -0.31
CA ARG A 453 14.85 31.44 0.06
C ARG A 453 15.51 31.56 1.44
N GLY A 454 15.04 30.82 2.43
CA GLY A 454 15.62 30.81 3.78
C GLY A 454 17.07 30.30 3.84
N ASN A 455 17.43 29.33 2.99
CA ASN A 455 18.80 28.82 2.89
C ASN A 455 19.74 29.72 2.08
N ARG A 456 19.24 30.69 1.30
CA ARG A 456 20.06 31.70 0.60
C ARG A 456 20.35 32.94 1.46
N GLN A 457 19.58 33.14 2.52
CA GLN A 457 19.71 34.26 3.45
C GLN A 457 20.57 33.93 4.69
N ARG A 458 20.98 32.67 4.82
CA ARG A 458 21.98 32.17 5.78
C ARG A 458 23.24 31.82 5.00
#